data_AF-A0A4U1CWV8-F1
#
_entry.id   AF-A0A4U1CWV8-F1
#
_cell.length_a   1.000
_cell.length_b   1.000
_cell.length_c   1.000
_cell.angle_alpha   90.00
_cell.angle_beta   90.00
_cell.angle_gamma   90.00
#
_symmetry.space_group_name_H-M   'P 1'
#
loop_
_entity.id
_entity.type
_entity.pdbx_description
1 polymer ?
#
loop_
_entity_poly.entity_id
_entity_poly.type
_entity_poly.pdbx_seq_one_letter_code
_entity_poly.pdbx_strand_id
1 'polypeptide(L)' 'MSIPVKEGNLVTVIETLRKEMIRTGIEEGLASQKTIALSQLLDLYIMKYQELNSKRYNKALH' A
#
# COMPACT_ATOMS: atom_id res chain seq x y z
N MET A 1 -11.41 0.51 23.15
CA MET A 1 -11.96 1.38 22.09
C MET A 1 -11.57 0.77 20.75
N SER A 2 -12.52 0.18 20.05
CA SER A 2 -12.26 -0.51 18.78
C SER A 2 -12.11 0.52 17.68
N ILE A 3 -10.88 0.78 17.23
CA ILE A 3 -10.65 1.63 16.06
C ILE A 3 -11.12 0.82 14.85
N PRO A 4 -12.19 1.23 14.14
CA PRO A 4 -12.57 0.56 12.91
C PRO A 4 -11.41 0.76 11.93
N VAL A 5 -10.84 -0.32 11.40
CA VAL A 5 -9.84 -0.28 10.32
C VAL A 5 -10.55 0.24 9.08
N LYS A 6 -10.74 1.56 9.01
CA LYS A 6 -11.33 2.29 7.90
C LYS A 6 -10.30 2.38 6.79
N GLU A 7 -10.72 2.15 5.56
CA GLU A 7 -9.94 2.17 4.32
C GLU A 7 -9.01 3.38 4.15
N GLY A 8 -9.30 4.50 4.81
CA GLY A 8 -8.41 5.66 4.89
C GLY A 8 -7.02 5.32 5.44
N ASN A 9 -6.88 4.29 6.28
CA ASN A 9 -5.59 3.85 6.81
C ASN A 9 -4.75 3.16 5.72
N LEU A 10 -5.35 2.31 4.88
CA LEU A 10 -4.65 1.61 3.80
C LEU A 10 -4.13 2.56 2.72
N VAL A 11 -4.97 3.50 2.28
CA VAL A 11 -4.55 4.51 1.30
C VAL A 11 -3.42 5.37 1.86
N THR A 12 -3.51 5.76 3.14
CA THR A 12 -2.45 6.53 3.81
C THR A 12 -1.14 5.76 3.89
N VAL A 13 -1.19 4.46 4.20
CA VAL A 13 0.01 3.59 4.22
C VAL A 13 0.62 3.47 2.83
N ILE A 14 -0.19 3.26 1.78
CA ILE A 14 0.27 3.19 0.38
C ILE A 14 0.98 4.48 -0.03
N GLU A 15 0.39 5.65 0.26
CA GLU A 15 1.00 6.94 -0.08
C GLU A 15 2.28 7.22 0.72
N THR A 16 2.34 6.76 1.98
CA THR A 16 3.54 6.89 2.81
C THR A 16 4.68 6.04 2.25
N LEU A 17 4.40 4.76 1.95
CA LEU A 17 5.38 3.84 1.36
C LEU A 17 5.84 4.32 -0.03
N ARG A 18 4.94 4.86 -0.85
CA ARG A 18 5.30 5.43 -2.15
C ARG A 18 6.30 6.57 -2.01
N LYS A 19 6.04 7.53 -1.10
CA LYS A 19 6.95 8.66 -0.86
C LYS A 19 8.31 8.20 -0.37
N GLU A 20 8.32 7.22 0.54
CA GLU A 20 9.56 6.65 1.06
C GLU A 20 10.35 5.92 -0.03
N MET A 21 9.70 5.08 -0.84
CA MET A 21 10.33 4.39 -1.96
C MET A 21 10.95 5.36 -2.97
N ILE A 22 10.25 6.44 -3.34
CA ILE A 22 10.78 7.46 -4.25
C ILE A 22 12.01 8.13 -3.63
N ARG A 23 11.91 8.55 -2.37
CA ARG A 23 13.03 9.18 -1.66
C ARG A 23 14.25 8.26 -1.61
N THR A 24 14.07 7.01 -1.20
CA THR A 24 15.15 6.01 -1.13
C THR A 24 15.70 5.66 -2.52
N GLY A 25 14.84 5.62 -3.54
CA GLY A 25 15.28 5.42 -4.93
C GLY A 25 16.17 6.56 -5.46
N ILE A 26 15.93 7.79 -5.00
CA ILE A 26 16.79 8.95 -5.29
C ILE A 26 18.09 8.89 -4.49
N GLU A 27 18.03 8.54 -3.21
CA GLU A 27 19.19 8.53 -2.28
C GLU A 27 20.14 7.35 -2.51
N GLU A 28 19.61 6.15 -2.78
CA GLU A 28 20.35 4.88 -2.78
C GLU A 28 20.30 4.15 -4.14
N GLY A 29 19.42 4.60 -5.05
CA GLY A 29 19.19 3.98 -6.35
C GLY A 29 18.06 2.95 -6.35
N LEU A 30 17.46 2.73 -7.53
CA LEU A 30 16.31 1.82 -7.71
C LEU A 30 16.66 0.34 -7.51
N ALA A 31 17.93 -0.02 -7.73
CA ALA A 31 18.43 -1.37 -7.52
C ALA A 31 18.92 -1.64 -6.09
N SER A 32 18.84 -0.64 -5.18
CA SER A 32 19.21 -0.86 -3.79
C SER A 32 18.25 -1.86 -3.16
N GLN A 33 18.76 -2.74 -2.30
CA GLN A 33 17.94 -3.73 -1.60
C GLN A 33 16.80 -3.07 -0.81
N LYS A 34 17.03 -1.86 -0.31
CA LYS A 34 16.04 -1.08 0.44
C LYS A 34 14.93 -0.55 -0.47
N THR A 35 15.26 -0.01 -1.65
CA THR A 35 14.26 0.42 -2.63
C THR A 35 13.43 -0.77 -3.12
N ILE A 36 14.07 -1.92 -3.37
CA ILE A 36 13.38 -3.16 -3.77
C ILE A 36 12.43 -3.64 -2.66
N ALA A 37 12.87 -3.64 -1.40
CA ALA A 37 12.03 -4.04 -0.27
C ALA A 37 10.82 -3.11 -0.11
N LEU A 38 11.01 -1.80 -0.26
CA LEU A 38 9.92 -0.81 -0.24
C LEU A 38 8.93 -1.03 -1.39
N SER A 39 9.42 -1.35 -2.61
CA SER A 39 8.56 -1.70 -3.75
C SER A 39 7.71 -2.93 -3.47
N GLN A 40 8.31 -4.02 -2.99
CA GLN A 40 7.59 -5.25 -2.66
C GLN A 40 6.54 -5.01 -1.57
N LEU A 41 6.86 -4.20 -0.57
CA LEU A 41 5.91 -3.85 0.49
C LEU A 41 4.74 -3.02 -0.07
N LEU A 42 5.02 -2.04 -0.93
CA LEU A 42 4.01 -1.24 -1.60
C LEU A 42 3.05 -2.12 -2.40
N ASP A 43 3.56 -3.08 -3.17
CA ASP A 43 2.76 -4.02 -3.96
C ASP A 43 1.80 -4.83 -3.08
N LEU A 44 2.26 -5.31 -1.91
CA LEU A 44 1.41 -6.03 -0.95
C LEU A 44 0.25 -5.18 -0.44
N TYR A 45 0.47 -3.90 -0.15
CA TYR A 45 -0.58 -3.01 0.32
C TYR A 45 -1.55 -2.62 -0.79
N ILE A 46 -1.06 -2.47 -2.03
CA ILE A 46 -1.92 -2.27 -3.21
C ILE A 46 -2.82 -3.49 -3.42
N MET A 47 -2.27 -4.71 -3.34
CA MET A 47 -3.05 -5.95 -3.46
C MET A 47 -4.14 -6.03 -2.38
N LYS A 48 -3.82 -5.72 -1.11
CA LYS A 48 -4.81 -5.70 -0.02
C LYS A 48 -5.93 -4.69 -0.28
N TYR A 49 -5.57 -3.49 -0.76
CA TYR A 49 -6.55 -2.46 -1.09
C TYR A 49 -7.47 -2.89 -2.24
N GLN A 50 -6.91 -3.48 -3.29
CA GLN A 50 -7.68 -4.04 -4.41
C GLN A 50 -8.61 -5.17 -3.95
N GLU A 51 -8.14 -6.08 -3.10
CA GLU A 51 -8.96 -7.17 -2.57
C GLU A 51 -10.15 -6.65 -1.75
N LEU A 52 -9.94 -5.64 -0.90
CA LEU A 52 -11.01 -5.02 -0.12
C LEU A 52 -12.06 -4.35 -1.01
N ASN A 53 -11.63 -3.65 -2.06
CA ASN A 53 -12.54 -3.02 -3.01
C ASN A 53 -13.31 -4.06 -3.85
N SER A 54 -12.64 -5.13 -4.29
CA SER A 54 -13.28 -6.24 -5.01
C SER A 54 -14.32 -6.97 -4.14
N LYS A 55 -14.04 -7.17 -2.84
CA LYS A 55 -15.00 -7.73 -1.89
C LYS A 55 -16.21 -6.81 -1.67
N ARG A 56 -16.02 -5.48 -1.64
CA ARG A 56 -17.12 -4.52 -1.54
C ARG A 56 -18.03 -4.53 -2.77
N TYR A 57 -17.48 -4.62 -3.97
CA TYR A 57 -18.27 -4.72 -5.20
C TYR A 57 -19.17 -5.96 -5.19
N ASN A 58 -18.63 -7.13 -4.83
CA ASN A 58 -19.41 -8.37 -4.75
C ASN A 58 -20.48 -8.36 -3.64
N LYS A 59 -20.24 -7.65 -2.53
CA LYS A 59 -21.22 -7.50 -1.44
C LYS A 59 -22.35 -6.51 -1.75
N ALA A 60 -22.15 -5.56 -2.66
CA ALA A 60 -23.17 -4.59 -3.06
C ALA A 60 -24.14 -5.12 -4.12
N LEU A 61 -23.84 -6.29 -4.71
CA LEU A 61 -24.62 -6.91 -5.79
C LEU A 61 -25.58 -8.03 -5.30
N HIS A 62 -25.62 -8.29 -3.99
CA HIS A 62 -26.47 -9.28 -3.31
C HIS A 62 -27.14 -8.67 -2.09
#